data_AF-A0A2G8JBM1-F1
#
_entry.id   AF-A0A2G8JBM1-F1
#
_cell.length_a   1.000
_cell.length_b   1.000
_cell.length_c   1.000
_cell.angle_alpha   90.00
_cell.angle_beta   90.00
_cell.angle_gamma   90.00
#
_symmetry.space_group_name_H-M   'P 1'
#
loop_
_entity.id
_entity.type
_entity.pdbx_description
1 polymer ?
#
loop_
_entity_poly.entity_id
_entity_poly.type
_entity_poly.pdbx_seq_one_letter_code
_entity_poly.pdbx_strand_id
1 'polypeptide(L)'
;MALTITSIISLISVSLALAFCSHDSLAHPRVSSGNSEYAQIIDSLDETVDPCDNFYEYACGGWKSTQTVPTGHSKWNTFNIVEMENKAAMKEMFGSEDTSYKGQESSAFRKTKDYYKACMDLDRTGLLGAQPLIDLVHKFGGWPLFGEDISAGGWNQSSYNLTLLLIASNKITVSPFFNMWVGATTAILPEISFR
;
A
#
# COMPACT_ATOMS: atom_id res chain seq x y z
N MET A 1 -26.43 55.96 33.81
CA MET A 1 -25.11 55.36 33.49
C MET A 1 -25.16 53.86 33.26
N ALA A 2 -26.11 53.09 33.84
CA ALA A 2 -26.20 51.63 33.65
C ALA A 2 -26.80 51.19 32.29
N LEU A 3 -27.73 51.97 31.72
CA LEU A 3 -28.43 51.64 30.46
C LEU A 3 -27.54 51.78 29.19
N THR A 4 -26.49 52.58 29.27
CA THR A 4 -25.54 52.75 28.14
C THR A 4 -24.54 51.61 28.07
N ILE A 5 -24.20 51.01 29.22
CA ILE A 5 -23.21 49.92 29.31
C ILE A 5 -23.80 48.60 28.78
N THR A 6 -25.08 48.30 29.07
CA THR A 6 -25.73 47.09 28.56
C THR A 6 -25.93 47.10 27.04
N SER A 7 -26.18 48.28 26.45
CA SER A 7 -26.28 48.46 24.99
C SER A 7 -24.93 48.21 24.29
N ILE A 8 -23.84 48.72 24.87
CA ILE A 8 -22.48 48.53 24.34
C ILE A 8 -22.04 47.06 24.42
N ILE A 9 -22.35 46.36 25.52
CA ILE A 9 -22.00 44.94 25.67
C ILE A 9 -22.76 44.06 24.67
N SER A 10 -24.03 44.38 24.38
CA SER A 10 -24.83 43.70 23.35
C SER A 10 -24.25 43.90 21.94
N LEU A 11 -23.79 45.11 21.62
CA LEU A 11 -23.17 45.40 20.32
C LEU A 11 -21.81 44.68 20.14
N ILE A 12 -21.03 44.57 21.22
CA ILE A 12 -19.75 43.86 21.21
C ILE A 12 -19.96 42.34 21.07
N SER A 13 -20.96 41.76 21.74
CA SER A 13 -21.25 40.31 21.62
C SER A 13 -21.75 39.93 20.23
N VAL A 14 -22.58 40.78 19.59
CA VAL A 14 -23.03 40.59 18.20
C VAL A 14 -21.86 40.70 17.21
N SER A 15 -20.95 41.65 17.43
CA SER A 15 -19.77 41.82 16.57
C SER A 15 -18.78 40.66 16.70
N LEU A 16 -18.61 40.13 17.92
CA LEU A 16 -17.74 38.98 18.16
C LEU A 16 -18.34 37.68 17.61
N ALA A 17 -19.66 37.50 17.69
CA ALA A 17 -20.35 36.37 17.07
C ALA A 17 -20.25 36.37 15.53
N LEU A 18 -20.32 37.53 14.89
CA LEU A 18 -20.10 37.69 13.44
C LEU A 18 -18.63 37.41 13.04
N ALA A 19 -17.67 37.78 13.88
CA ALA A 19 -16.26 37.46 13.65
C ALA A 19 -15.95 35.96 13.80
N PHE A 20 -16.58 35.27 14.76
CA PHE A 20 -16.42 33.81 14.95
C PHE A 20 -17.10 32.99 13.84
N CYS A 21 -18.15 33.51 13.20
CA CYS A 21 -18.81 32.83 12.08
C CYS A 21 -17.99 32.89 10.77
N SER A 22 -17.00 33.77 10.70
CA SER A 22 -16.15 33.97 9.50
C SER A 22 -14.85 33.17 9.53
N HIS A 23 -14.59 32.41 10.59
CA HIS A 23 -13.30 31.72 10.80
C HIS A 23 -13.36 30.19 10.72
N ASP A 24 -14.41 29.65 10.10
CA ASP A 24 -14.44 28.25 9.67
C ASP A 24 -14.54 28.19 8.14
N SER A 25 -13.37 28.31 7.51
CA SER A 25 -13.19 28.04 6.08
C SER A 25 -11.83 27.36 5.89
N LEU A 26 -11.65 26.21 6.56
CA LEU A 26 -10.94 25.11 5.91
C LEU A 26 -11.89 24.48 4.91
N ALA A 27 -12.17 25.24 3.85
CA ALA A 27 -12.68 24.67 2.62
C ALA A 27 -11.57 23.74 2.10
N HIS A 28 -11.65 22.46 2.45
CA HIS A 28 -11.16 21.44 1.52
C HIS A 28 -11.79 21.78 0.16
N PRO A 29 -11.02 21.80 -0.94
CA PRO A 29 -11.60 21.92 -2.25
C PRO A 29 -12.57 20.76 -2.41
N ARG A 30 -13.88 21.02 -2.32
CA ARG A 30 -14.85 20.09 -2.88
C ARG A 30 -14.64 20.22 -4.38
N VAL A 31 -14.00 19.22 -4.97
CA VAL A 31 -14.03 19.02 -6.41
C VAL A 31 -15.50 19.03 -6.81
N SER A 32 -15.94 20.08 -7.50
CA SER A 32 -17.27 20.16 -8.09
C SER A 32 -17.29 19.23 -9.31
N SER A 33 -17.43 17.94 -9.03
CA SER A 33 -17.34 16.86 -10.02
C SER A 33 -18.68 16.66 -10.76
N GLY A 34 -19.19 17.72 -11.39
CA GLY A 34 -20.37 17.59 -12.25
C GLY A 34 -20.01 17.22 -13.69
N ASN A 35 -18.87 17.73 -14.17
CA ASN A 35 -18.52 17.70 -15.59
C ASN A 35 -17.31 16.79 -15.90
N SER A 36 -16.48 16.46 -14.91
CA SER A 36 -15.26 15.66 -15.11
C SER A 36 -15.52 14.16 -15.15
N GLU A 37 -16.47 13.66 -14.36
CA GLU A 37 -16.84 12.24 -14.35
C GLU A 37 -17.57 11.84 -15.63
N TYR A 38 -18.49 12.70 -16.08
CA TYR A 38 -19.22 12.48 -17.33
C TYR A 38 -18.30 12.48 -18.55
N ALA A 39 -17.31 13.37 -18.59
CA ALA A 39 -16.32 13.41 -19.67
C ALA A 39 -15.51 12.09 -19.76
N GLN A 40 -15.05 11.56 -18.63
CA GLN A 40 -14.29 10.29 -18.61
C GLN A 40 -15.11 9.09 -19.10
N ILE A 41 -16.42 9.08 -18.80
CA ILE A 41 -17.32 8.04 -19.30
C ILE A 41 -17.40 8.14 -20.83
N ILE A 42 -17.71 9.32 -21.36
CA ILE A 42 -17.85 9.54 -22.81
C ILE A 42 -16.54 9.20 -23.55
N ASP A 43 -15.38 9.61 -23.03
CA ASP A 43 -14.09 9.31 -23.62
C ASP A 43 -13.76 7.81 -23.66
N SER A 44 -14.40 7.02 -22.79
CA SER A 44 -14.18 5.57 -22.70
C SER A 44 -15.04 4.78 -23.70
N LEU A 45 -16.14 5.35 -24.18
CA LEU A 45 -17.11 4.66 -25.04
C LEU A 45 -16.59 4.46 -26.47
N ASP A 46 -16.98 3.34 -27.08
CA ASP A 46 -16.97 3.12 -28.52
C ASP A 46 -18.41 2.99 -29.02
N GLU A 47 -18.99 4.11 -29.43
CA GLU A 47 -20.39 4.18 -29.91
C GLU A 47 -20.60 3.49 -31.27
N THR A 48 -19.54 2.99 -31.92
CA THR A 48 -19.66 2.23 -33.18
C THR A 48 -20.12 0.79 -32.97
N VAL A 49 -20.08 0.29 -31.73
CA VAL A 49 -20.45 -1.07 -31.35
C VAL A 49 -21.84 -1.08 -30.68
N ASP A 50 -22.71 -2.02 -31.05
CA ASP A 50 -23.99 -2.18 -30.35
C ASP A 50 -23.75 -2.73 -28.93
N PRO A 51 -24.20 -2.02 -27.86
CA PRO A 51 -24.06 -2.49 -26.49
C PRO A 51 -24.77 -3.84 -26.22
N CYS A 52 -25.80 -4.19 -27.01
CA CYS A 52 -26.51 -5.46 -26.90
C CYS A 52 -25.68 -6.64 -27.42
N ASP A 53 -24.74 -6.39 -28.33
CA ASP A 53 -23.87 -7.41 -28.91
C ASP A 53 -22.58 -7.57 -28.10
N ASN A 54 -21.92 -6.46 -27.75
CA ASN A 54 -20.69 -6.47 -26.95
C ASN A 54 -20.57 -5.22 -26.07
N PHE A 55 -21.19 -5.29 -24.89
CA PHE A 55 -21.18 -4.20 -23.92
C PHE A 55 -19.77 -3.80 -23.45
N TYR A 56 -18.81 -4.73 -23.39
CA TYR A 56 -17.45 -4.41 -22.98
C TYR A 56 -16.76 -3.50 -24.01
N GLU A 57 -16.88 -3.83 -25.29
CA GLU A 57 -16.29 -3.02 -26.35
C GLU A 57 -17.00 -1.66 -26.46
N TYR A 58 -18.33 -1.64 -26.39
CA TYR A 58 -19.07 -0.38 -26.33
C TYR A 58 -18.64 0.51 -25.15
N ALA A 59 -18.47 -0.06 -23.95
CA ALA A 59 -18.19 0.73 -22.75
C ALA A 59 -16.71 1.10 -22.56
N CYS A 60 -15.78 0.32 -23.13
CA CYS A 60 -14.34 0.47 -22.87
C CYS A 60 -13.47 0.55 -24.13
N GLY A 61 -14.05 0.37 -25.33
CA GLY A 61 -13.32 0.35 -26.60
C GLY A 61 -12.58 1.65 -26.87
N GLY A 62 -13.20 2.80 -26.57
CA GLY A 62 -12.57 4.12 -26.66
C GLY A 62 -11.34 4.22 -25.76
N TRP A 63 -11.46 3.84 -24.48
CA TRP A 63 -10.34 3.82 -23.54
C TRP A 63 -9.22 2.87 -23.99
N LYS A 64 -9.58 1.65 -24.42
CA LYS A 64 -8.64 0.64 -24.89
C LYS A 64 -7.86 1.11 -26.14
N SER A 65 -8.50 1.88 -27.02
CA SER A 65 -7.87 2.40 -28.24
C SER A 65 -6.84 3.51 -27.97
N THR A 66 -7.05 4.28 -26.90
CA THR A 66 -6.19 5.42 -26.53
C THR A 66 -5.07 5.05 -25.57
N GLN A 67 -5.23 3.95 -24.83
CA GLN A 67 -4.31 3.55 -23.78
C GLN A 67 -3.39 2.42 -24.22
N THR A 68 -2.09 2.58 -23.96
CA THR A 68 -1.09 1.52 -24.15
C THR A 68 -0.60 1.04 -22.79
N VAL A 69 -0.31 -0.26 -22.68
CA VAL A 69 0.30 -0.81 -21.46
C VAL A 69 1.67 -0.15 -21.23
N PRO A 70 1.86 0.59 -20.13
CA PRO A 70 3.14 1.25 -19.85
C PRO A 70 4.27 0.24 -19.62
N THR A 71 5.50 0.66 -19.87
CA THR A 71 6.69 -0.14 -19.55
C THR A 71 6.69 -0.56 -18.08
N GLY A 72 7.09 -1.81 -17.81
CA GLY A 72 7.09 -2.38 -16.46
C GLY A 72 5.74 -2.93 -16.00
N HIS A 73 4.69 -2.85 -16.83
CA HIS A 73 3.38 -3.44 -16.55
C HIS A 73 3.05 -4.53 -17.56
N SER A 74 2.40 -5.60 -17.10
CA SER A 74 1.91 -6.70 -17.96
C SER A 74 0.42 -6.56 -18.30
N LYS A 75 -0.30 -5.73 -17.54
CA LYS A 75 -1.72 -5.41 -17.70
C LYS A 75 -1.92 -3.95 -17.34
N TRP A 76 -2.91 -3.32 -17.96
CA TRP A 76 -3.24 -1.93 -17.71
C TRP A 76 -4.76 -1.74 -17.71
N ASN A 77 -5.27 -1.19 -16.62
CA ASN A 77 -6.67 -0.84 -16.43
C ASN A 77 -6.78 0.24 -15.34
N THR A 78 -8.00 0.68 -15.04
CA THR A 78 -8.27 1.71 -14.02
C THR A 78 -7.75 1.35 -12.64
N PHE A 79 -7.71 0.06 -12.25
CA PHE A 79 -7.14 -0.33 -10.96
C PHE A 79 -5.64 -0.05 -10.89
N ASN A 80 -4.91 -0.21 -12.00
CA ASN A 80 -3.48 0.12 -12.05
C ASN A 80 -3.25 1.63 -11.90
N ILE A 81 -4.10 2.45 -12.52
CA ILE A 81 -4.02 3.92 -12.41
C ILE A 81 -4.20 4.34 -10.94
N VAL A 82 -5.27 3.86 -10.31
CA VAL A 82 -5.55 4.15 -8.89
C VAL A 82 -4.47 3.60 -7.97
N GLU A 83 -3.94 2.40 -8.25
CA GLU A 83 -2.82 1.83 -7.50
C GLU A 83 -1.58 2.71 -7.59
N MET A 84 -1.27 3.28 -8.76
CA MET A 84 -0.15 4.18 -8.94
C MET A 84 -0.33 5.51 -8.21
N GLU A 85 -1.53 6.10 -8.25
CA GLU A 85 -1.86 7.31 -7.49
C GLU A 85 -1.72 7.06 -5.98
N ASN A 86 -2.22 5.94 -5.48
CA ASN A 86 -2.07 5.54 -4.08
C ASN A 86 -0.60 5.34 -3.71
N LYS A 87 0.20 4.70 -4.58
CA LYS A 87 1.65 4.53 -4.36
C LYS A 87 2.37 5.88 -4.32
N ALA A 88 1.99 6.83 -5.16
CA ALA A 88 2.57 8.19 -5.14
C ALA A 88 2.25 8.90 -3.83
N ALA A 89 1.00 8.87 -3.38
CA ALA A 89 0.59 9.44 -2.09
C ALA A 89 1.32 8.76 -0.92
N MET A 90 1.41 7.43 -0.91
CA MET A 90 2.18 6.69 0.11
C MET A 90 3.66 7.08 0.11
N LYS A 91 4.26 7.25 -1.06
CA LYS A 91 5.66 7.68 -1.20
C LYS A 91 5.89 9.05 -0.54
N GLU A 92 5.00 10.00 -0.78
CA GLU A 92 5.04 11.32 -0.14
C GLU A 92 4.88 11.20 1.38
N MET A 93 3.88 10.44 1.85
CA MET A 93 3.61 10.25 3.27
C MET A 93 4.81 9.62 4.00
N PHE A 94 5.40 8.55 3.45
CA PHE A 94 6.53 7.85 4.08
C PHE A 94 7.85 8.61 3.95
N GLY A 95 8.00 9.45 2.92
CA GLY A 95 9.17 10.31 2.73
C GLY A 95 9.22 11.55 3.62
N SER A 96 8.11 11.94 4.24
CA SER A 96 8.10 13.08 5.19
C SER A 96 8.78 12.74 6.52
N GLU A 97 9.27 13.75 7.24
CA GLU A 97 9.94 13.54 8.54
C GLU A 97 8.99 13.41 9.74
N ASP A 98 7.72 13.81 9.61
CA ASP A 98 6.75 13.76 10.72
C ASP A 98 6.35 12.31 11.08
N THR A 99 6.82 11.79 12.21
CA THR A 99 6.47 10.45 12.68
C THR A 99 5.24 10.42 13.60
N SER A 100 4.56 11.56 13.77
CA SER A 100 3.41 11.67 14.65
C SER A 100 2.12 11.22 13.94
N TYR A 101 1.14 10.77 14.73
CA TYR A 101 -0.22 10.55 14.26
C TYR A 101 -1.15 11.47 15.05
N LYS A 102 -1.85 12.37 14.34
CA LYS A 102 -2.71 13.39 14.95
C LYS A 102 -1.98 14.23 16.02
N GLY A 103 -0.71 14.55 15.76
CA GLY A 103 0.12 15.35 16.67
C GLY A 103 0.64 14.61 17.90
N GLN A 104 0.50 13.28 17.95
CA GLN A 104 1.03 12.44 19.04
C GLN A 104 2.10 11.48 18.52
N GLU A 105 3.12 11.25 19.34
CA GLU A 105 4.17 10.27 19.06
C GLU A 105 3.59 8.89 18.75
N SER A 106 3.97 8.32 17.59
CA SER A 106 3.46 7.03 17.13
C SER A 106 4.60 6.09 16.73
N SER A 107 4.79 5.04 17.53
CA SER A 107 5.79 4.01 17.22
C SER A 107 5.49 3.26 15.92
N ALA A 108 4.21 3.17 15.53
CA ALA A 108 3.80 2.54 14.27
C ALA A 108 4.26 3.39 13.07
N PHE A 109 4.01 4.70 13.09
CA PHE A 109 4.45 5.60 12.02
C PHE A 109 5.97 5.64 11.91
N ARG A 110 6.67 5.74 13.05
CA ARG A 110 8.14 5.67 13.07
C ARG A 110 8.66 4.39 12.41
N LYS A 111 8.18 3.22 12.83
CA LYS A 111 8.62 1.92 12.26
C LYS A 111 8.32 1.80 10.76
N THR A 112 7.15 2.26 10.31
CA THR A 112 6.80 2.24 8.87
C THR A 112 7.77 3.11 8.06
N LYS A 113 8.11 4.30 8.57
CA LYS A 113 9.05 5.19 7.90
C LYS A 113 10.49 4.69 7.95
N ASP A 114 10.92 4.14 9.06
CA ASP A 114 12.24 3.50 9.18
C ASP A 114 12.37 2.33 8.20
N TYR A 115 11.32 1.52 8.07
CA TYR A 115 11.25 0.42 7.10
C TYR A 115 11.32 0.93 5.65
N TYR A 116 10.56 1.99 5.33
CA TYR A 116 10.63 2.63 4.02
C TYR A 116 12.03 3.19 3.72
N LYS A 117 12.63 3.93 4.65
CA LYS A 117 14.00 4.48 4.51
C LYS A 117 15.03 3.37 4.30
N ALA A 118 14.94 2.28 5.05
CA ALA A 118 15.81 1.11 4.89
C ALA A 118 15.66 0.44 3.51
N CYS A 119 14.45 0.37 2.97
CA CYS A 119 14.17 -0.18 1.64
C CYS A 119 14.70 0.72 0.51
N MET A 120 14.64 2.04 0.69
CA MET A 120 15.08 3.01 -0.32
C MET A 120 16.59 3.28 -0.31
N ASP A 121 17.33 2.82 0.69
CA ASP A 121 18.78 2.94 0.80
C ASP A 121 19.50 1.90 -0.10
N LEU A 122 19.56 2.23 -1.40
CA LEU A 122 20.19 1.39 -2.42
C LEU A 122 21.70 1.30 -2.24
N ASP A 123 22.35 2.34 -1.71
CA ASP A 123 23.79 2.34 -1.46
C ASP A 123 24.15 1.30 -0.41
N ARG A 124 23.45 1.31 0.74
CA ARG A 124 23.63 0.29 1.78
C ARG A 124 23.31 -1.11 1.27
N THR A 125 22.23 -1.25 0.49
CA THR A 125 21.86 -2.55 -0.09
C THR A 125 22.94 -3.06 -1.04
N GLY A 126 23.50 -2.19 -1.89
CA GLY A 126 24.59 -2.51 -2.79
C GLY A 126 25.88 -2.89 -2.05
N LEU A 127 26.21 -2.18 -0.97
CA LEU A 127 27.38 -2.47 -0.13
C LEU A 127 27.30 -3.82 0.58
N LEU A 128 26.11 -4.23 1.03
CA LEU A 128 25.89 -5.52 1.70
C LEU A 128 25.89 -6.69 0.71
N GLY A 129 25.50 -6.44 -0.55
CA GLY A 129 25.44 -7.47 -1.58
C GLY A 129 24.59 -8.68 -1.15
N ALA A 130 25.08 -9.89 -1.45
CA ALA A 130 24.39 -11.14 -1.12
C ALA A 130 24.60 -11.59 0.34
N GLN A 131 25.45 -10.91 1.13
CA GLN A 131 25.84 -11.39 2.46
C GLN A 131 24.65 -11.66 3.39
N PRO A 132 23.63 -10.78 3.49
CA PRO A 132 22.47 -11.06 4.36
C PRO A 132 21.72 -12.35 3.98
N LEU A 133 21.70 -12.72 2.70
CA LEU A 133 21.10 -13.96 2.23
C LEU A 133 21.99 -15.17 2.55
N ILE A 134 23.31 -15.04 2.40
CA ILE A 134 24.27 -16.11 2.75
C ILE A 134 24.18 -16.43 4.25
N ASP A 135 24.16 -15.40 5.10
CA ASP A 135 24.01 -15.54 6.54
C ASP A 135 22.68 -16.25 6.90
N LEU A 136 21.61 -15.93 6.16
CA LEU A 136 20.32 -16.59 6.32
C LEU A 136 20.38 -18.06 5.91
N VAL A 137 21.05 -18.38 4.80
CA VAL A 137 21.27 -19.77 4.34
C VAL A 137 22.06 -20.56 5.37
N HIS A 138 23.12 -20.00 5.96
CA HIS A 138 23.88 -20.64 7.04
C HIS A 138 23.02 -20.90 8.26
N LYS A 139 22.20 -19.93 8.66
CA LYS A 139 21.27 -20.08 9.78
C LYS A 139 20.29 -21.24 9.60
N PHE A 140 19.99 -21.61 8.36
CA PHE A 140 19.10 -22.72 8.02
C PHE A 140 19.82 -24.04 7.69
N GLY A 141 21.13 -24.12 7.89
CA GLY A 141 21.91 -25.34 7.71
C GLY A 141 22.52 -25.51 6.31
N GLY A 142 22.56 -24.45 5.52
CA GLY A 142 23.19 -24.43 4.20
C GLY A 142 22.26 -24.84 3.05
N TRP A 143 22.73 -24.63 1.83
CA TRP A 143 22.07 -25.06 0.59
C TRP A 143 22.95 -26.07 -0.14
N PRO A 144 22.45 -27.30 -0.44
CA PRO A 144 23.18 -28.31 -1.19
C PRO A 144 23.83 -27.84 -2.51
N LEU A 145 23.31 -26.77 -3.13
CA LEU A 145 23.85 -26.21 -4.36
C LEU A 145 25.30 -25.73 -4.22
N PHE A 146 25.70 -25.30 -3.01
CA PHE A 146 27.04 -24.78 -2.74
C PHE A 146 28.02 -25.84 -2.22
N GLY A 147 27.61 -27.12 -2.19
CA GLY A 147 28.46 -28.20 -1.69
C GLY A 147 28.97 -27.91 -0.27
N GLU A 148 30.27 -28.08 -0.05
CA GLU A 148 30.92 -27.80 1.24
C GLU A 148 31.47 -26.37 1.37
N ASP A 149 31.22 -25.48 0.39
CA ASP A 149 31.73 -24.10 0.44
C ASP A 149 30.99 -23.28 1.50
N ILE A 150 31.54 -23.28 2.71
CA ILE A 150 31.00 -22.53 3.85
C ILE A 150 30.91 -21.04 3.51
N SER A 151 31.79 -20.47 2.70
CA SER A 151 31.70 -19.03 2.38
C SER A 151 30.47 -18.66 1.55
N ALA A 152 29.94 -19.61 0.78
CA ALA A 152 28.79 -19.42 -0.11
C ALA A 152 27.46 -19.93 0.46
N GLY A 153 27.45 -20.58 1.62
CA GLY A 153 26.24 -21.23 2.14
C GLY A 153 26.31 -22.76 2.16
N GLY A 154 27.51 -23.33 2.27
CA GLY A 154 27.74 -24.77 2.20
C GLY A 154 26.86 -25.59 3.15
N TRP A 155 26.51 -26.79 2.69
CA TRP A 155 25.58 -27.72 3.31
C TRP A 155 26.27 -29.05 3.60
N ASN A 156 25.95 -29.65 4.75
CA ASN A 156 26.45 -30.95 5.14
C ASN A 156 25.29 -31.91 5.43
N GLN A 157 25.31 -33.07 4.75
CA GLN A 157 24.31 -34.12 4.90
C GLN A 157 24.14 -34.59 6.34
N SER A 158 25.24 -34.67 7.10
CA SER A 158 25.23 -35.14 8.49
C SER A 158 24.53 -34.17 9.45
N SER A 159 24.49 -32.87 9.11
CA SER A 159 23.82 -31.85 9.91
C SER A 159 22.37 -31.58 9.49
N TYR A 160 21.89 -32.23 8.43
CA TYR A 160 20.56 -31.96 7.89
C TYR A 160 19.44 -32.42 8.81
N ASN A 161 18.48 -31.52 9.08
CA ASN A 161 17.26 -31.82 9.83
C ASN A 161 16.05 -31.16 9.17
N LEU A 162 15.21 -31.98 8.54
CA LEU A 162 14.01 -31.51 7.83
C LEU A 162 13.06 -30.75 8.77
N THR A 163 12.85 -31.21 10.00
CA THR A 163 11.95 -30.55 10.95
C THR A 163 12.40 -29.14 11.29
N LEU A 164 13.71 -28.96 11.54
CA LEU A 164 14.26 -27.63 11.79
C LEU A 164 14.10 -26.73 10.56
N LEU A 165 14.39 -27.24 9.36
CA LEU A 165 14.19 -26.48 8.12
C LEU A 165 12.73 -26.04 7.93
N LEU A 166 11.76 -26.91 8.23
CA LEU A 166 10.34 -26.58 8.15
C LEU A 166 9.93 -25.49 9.15
N ILE A 167 10.38 -25.60 10.41
CA ILE A 167 10.14 -24.57 11.44
C ILE A 167 10.74 -23.24 11.00
N ALA A 168 11.96 -23.28 10.47
CA ALA A 168 12.71 -22.11 10.11
C ALA A 168 12.13 -21.42 8.85
N SER A 169 11.69 -22.22 7.87
CA SER A 169 10.94 -21.75 6.69
C SER A 169 9.62 -21.08 7.09
N ASN A 170 8.89 -21.66 8.05
CA ASN A 170 7.65 -21.05 8.54
C ASN A 170 7.89 -19.67 9.19
N LYS A 171 9.02 -19.49 9.91
CA LYS A 171 9.39 -18.18 10.50
C LYS A 171 9.64 -17.08 9.46
N ILE A 172 10.05 -17.45 8.25
CA ILE A 172 10.24 -16.52 7.12
C ILE A 172 9.08 -16.57 6.13
N THR A 173 7.93 -17.13 6.54
CA THR A 173 6.72 -17.24 5.72
C THR A 173 6.91 -18.00 4.40
N VAL A 174 7.84 -18.96 4.38
CA VAL A 174 8.07 -19.86 3.25
C VAL A 174 7.47 -21.23 3.56
N SER A 175 6.67 -21.74 2.61
CA SER A 175 5.98 -23.03 2.69
C SER A 175 6.44 -23.93 1.54
N PRO A 176 7.52 -24.72 1.72
CA PRO A 176 8.14 -25.44 0.61
C PRO A 176 7.35 -26.66 0.13
N PHE A 177 6.66 -27.38 1.04
CA PHE A 177 5.93 -28.61 0.69
C PHE A 177 4.42 -28.45 0.80
N PHE A 178 3.95 -27.82 1.87
CA PHE A 178 2.54 -27.58 2.11
C PHE A 178 2.35 -26.19 2.72
N ASN A 179 1.23 -25.58 2.39
CA ASN A 179 0.82 -24.32 2.98
C ASN A 179 0.23 -24.57 4.37
N MET A 180 0.61 -23.75 5.35
CA MET A 180 0.08 -23.83 6.71
C MET A 180 -0.34 -22.44 7.15
N TRP A 181 -1.63 -22.29 7.47
CA TRP A 181 -2.19 -21.04 8.00
C TRP A 181 -3.23 -21.35 9.08
N VAL A 182 -3.47 -20.39 9.97
CA VAL A 182 -4.56 -20.45 10.94
C VAL A 182 -5.67 -19.52 10.44
N GLY A 183 -6.81 -20.10 10.10
CA GLY A 183 -7.99 -19.39 9.64
C GLY A 183 -9.21 -19.74 10.49
N ALA A 184 -10.30 -19.01 10.32
CA ALA A 184 -11.56 -19.38 10.92
C ALA A 184 -12.02 -20.74 10.39
N THR A 185 -12.47 -21.63 11.28
CA THR A 185 -13.11 -22.89 10.89
C THR A 185 -14.41 -22.58 10.17
N THR A 186 -14.40 -22.61 8.85
CA THR A 186 -15.63 -22.68 8.07
C THR A 186 -16.15 -24.11 8.16
N ALA A 187 -17.27 -24.33 8.86
CA ALA A 187 -17.91 -25.65 9.02
C ALA A 187 -18.49 -26.24 7.70
N ILE A 188 -17.92 -25.92 6.53
CA ILE A 188 -18.42 -26.31 5.20
C ILE A 188 -17.34 -26.96 4.33
N LEU A 189 -16.32 -27.59 4.92
CA LEU A 189 -15.56 -28.61 4.19
C LEU A 189 -15.27 -29.77 5.16
N PRO A 190 -15.77 -30.99 4.89
CA PRO A 190 -15.17 -32.15 5.49
C PRO A 190 -13.79 -32.32 4.85
N GLU A 191 -12.82 -32.63 5.70
CA GLU A 191 -11.45 -33.01 5.39
C GLU A 191 -10.42 -31.90 5.17
N ILE A 192 -9.26 -32.23 5.73
CA ILE A 192 -8.03 -31.47 5.80
C ILE A 192 -7.55 -31.22 4.37
N SER A 193 -7.71 -29.99 3.89
CA SER A 193 -7.12 -29.53 2.63
C SER A 193 -5.63 -29.26 2.82
N PHE A 194 -4.79 -30.25 2.56
CA PHE A 194 -3.41 -29.98 2.15
C PHE A 194 -3.46 -29.51 0.69
N ARG A 195 -3.29 -28.20 0.47
CA ARG A 195 -3.10 -27.61 -0.86
C ARG A 195 -1.64 -27.23 -1.06
#